data_AF-A0A0C3JT88-F1
#
_entry.id   AF-A0A0C3JT88-F1
#
_cell.length_a   1.000
_cell.length_b   1.000
_cell.length_c   1.000
_cell.angle_alpha   90.00
_cell.angle_beta   90.00
_cell.angle_gamma   90.00
#
_symmetry.space_group_name_H-M   'P 1'
#
loop_
_entity.id
_entity.type
_entity.pdbx_description
1 polymer ?
#
loop_
_entity_poly.entity_id
_entity_poly.type
_entity_poly.pdbx_seq_one_letter_code
_entity_poly.pdbx_strand_id
1 'polypeptide(L)'
;MGASDATLLKYNDMLNKKWDVILSRAPNGRLPTLGAKPLPNDKSIQHYPIPNSPLVIRIWDSGMEQYGQYCFDFFDLVNDIAVNAPDDYKIWHIPYPGQLTYGEHLVSWEAAMHVTTVPVGEEKYSAQEGSWLVLTRSNATPLGFQIPFRPRSMVRMDFAEPHAAIP
;
A
#
# COMPACT_ATOMS: atom_id res chain seq x y z
N MET A 1 -13.20 -38.55 -5.92
CA MET A 1 -12.88 -38.53 -7.37
C MET A 1 -11.55 -37.81 -7.52
N GLY A 2 -10.47 -38.56 -7.71
CA GLY A 2 -9.12 -38.01 -7.87
C GLY A 2 -8.80 -37.75 -9.35
N ALA A 3 -7.84 -36.86 -9.60
CA ALA A 3 -7.38 -36.55 -10.94
C ALA A 3 -6.75 -37.81 -11.59
N SER A 4 -7.30 -38.21 -12.73
CA SER A 4 -6.73 -39.21 -13.64
C SER A 4 -6.38 -38.53 -14.95
N ASP A 5 -5.47 -39.10 -15.75
CA ASP A 5 -5.05 -38.52 -17.04
C ASP A 5 -6.23 -38.22 -17.98
N ALA A 6 -7.27 -39.06 -17.95
CA ALA A 6 -8.49 -38.89 -18.72
C ALA A 6 -9.38 -37.72 -18.25
N THR A 7 -9.27 -37.31 -16.99
CA THR A 7 -10.02 -36.18 -16.42
C THR A 7 -9.21 -34.90 -16.38
N LEU A 8 -7.87 -35.00 -16.41
CA LEU A 8 -6.93 -33.88 -16.33
C LEU A 8 -7.08 -32.87 -17.46
N LEU A 9 -7.21 -33.33 -18.72
CA LEU A 9 -7.45 -32.42 -19.86
C LEU A 9 -8.73 -31.59 -19.68
N LYS A 10 -9.82 -32.24 -19.24
CA LYS A 10 -11.11 -31.56 -19.02
C LYS A 10 -11.01 -30.53 -17.89
N TYR A 11 -10.28 -30.84 -16.83
CA TYR A 11 -10.03 -29.88 -15.75
C TYR A 11 -9.15 -28.71 -16.21
N ASN A 12 -8.09 -28.98 -16.99
CA ASN A 12 -7.23 -27.94 -17.55
C ASN A 12 -8.00 -27.01 -18.49
N ASP A 13 -8.82 -27.53 -19.40
CA ASP A 13 -9.63 -26.71 -20.31
C ASP A 13 -10.63 -25.83 -19.54
N MET A 14 -11.24 -26.37 -18.49
CA MET A 14 -12.13 -25.61 -17.63
C MET A 14 -11.38 -24.52 -16.87
N LEU A 15 -10.19 -24.81 -16.35
CA LEU A 15 -9.35 -23.85 -15.64
C LEU A 15 -8.83 -22.76 -16.58
N ASN A 16 -8.39 -23.12 -17.78
CA ASN A 16 -7.93 -22.18 -18.81
C ASN A 16 -9.06 -21.22 -19.20
N LYS A 17 -10.27 -21.72 -19.48
CA LYS A 17 -11.43 -20.86 -19.76
C LYS A 17 -11.76 -19.91 -18.60
N LYS A 18 -11.60 -20.35 -17.35
CA LYS A 18 -11.78 -19.47 -16.18
C LYS A 18 -10.70 -18.40 -16.12
N TRP A 19 -9.45 -18.74 -16.37
CA TRP A 19 -8.35 -17.78 -16.44
C TRP A 19 -8.53 -16.78 -17.59
N ASP A 20 -8.94 -17.23 -18.77
CA ASP A 20 -9.22 -16.36 -19.92
C ASP A 20 -10.28 -15.29 -19.58
N VAL A 21 -11.35 -15.69 -18.88
CA VAL A 21 -12.41 -14.75 -18.42
C VAL A 21 -11.88 -13.75 -17.38
N ILE A 22 -10.97 -14.17 -16.51
CA ILE A 22 -10.37 -13.27 -15.50
C ILE A 22 -9.42 -12.29 -16.21
N LEU A 23 -8.56 -12.78 -17.10
CA LEU A 23 -7.60 -11.96 -17.84
C LEU A 23 -8.29 -11.01 -18.82
N SER A 24 -9.40 -11.41 -19.44
CA SER A 24 -10.18 -10.54 -20.34
C SER A 24 -10.82 -9.35 -19.62
N ARG A 25 -11.00 -9.44 -18.30
CA ARG A 25 -11.53 -8.35 -17.45
C ARG A 25 -10.43 -7.48 -16.88
N ALA A 26 -9.18 -7.88 -17.03
CA ALA A 26 -8.05 -7.19 -16.46
C ALA A 26 -7.47 -6.19 -17.49
N PRO A 27 -7.19 -4.94 -17.11
CA PRO A 27 -6.55 -3.98 -18.01
C PRO A 27 -5.25 -4.57 -18.57
N ASN A 28 -5.10 -4.57 -19.90
CA ASN A 28 -3.92 -5.09 -20.61
C ASN A 28 -3.60 -6.59 -20.35
N GLY A 29 -4.59 -7.39 -19.93
CA GLY A 29 -4.40 -8.83 -19.71
C GLY A 29 -3.50 -9.17 -18.52
N ARG A 30 -3.30 -8.25 -17.58
CA ARG A 30 -2.54 -8.48 -16.35
C ARG A 30 -3.46 -8.42 -15.15
N LEU A 31 -3.42 -9.44 -14.31
CA LEU A 31 -4.17 -9.43 -13.05
C LEU A 31 -3.77 -8.18 -12.24
N PRO A 32 -4.75 -7.37 -11.77
CA PRO A 32 -4.44 -6.27 -10.87
C PRO A 32 -3.76 -6.86 -9.63
N THR A 33 -2.49 -6.50 -9.45
CA THR A 33 -1.69 -6.95 -8.31
C THR A 33 -1.71 -5.82 -7.31
N LEU A 34 -2.19 -6.09 -6.09
CA LEU A 34 -2.30 -5.07 -5.06
C LEU A 34 -0.99 -4.94 -4.30
N GLY A 35 -0.46 -3.71 -4.21
CA GLY A 35 0.70 -3.40 -3.41
C GLY A 35 2.01 -4.05 -3.90
N ALA A 36 2.07 -4.44 -5.18
CA ALA A 36 3.32 -4.92 -5.77
C ALA A 36 4.39 -3.82 -5.68
N LYS A 37 5.62 -4.18 -5.32
CA LYS A 37 6.71 -3.19 -5.27
C LYS A 37 6.91 -2.56 -6.65
N PRO A 38 7.26 -1.26 -6.68
CA PRO A 38 7.36 -0.54 -7.94
C PRO A 38 8.51 -1.09 -8.78
N LEU A 39 8.39 -0.95 -10.10
CA LEU A 39 9.46 -1.30 -11.02
C LEU A 39 10.66 -0.35 -10.87
N PRO A 40 11.88 -0.81 -11.18
CA PRO A 40 13.03 0.10 -11.30
C PRO A 40 12.69 1.25 -12.26
N ASN A 41 12.92 2.50 -11.82
CA ASN A 41 12.61 3.75 -12.54
C ASN A 41 11.13 4.15 -12.66
N ASP A 42 10.23 3.59 -11.84
CA ASP A 42 8.87 4.12 -11.74
C ASP A 42 8.90 5.57 -11.21
N LYS A 43 8.43 6.50 -12.05
CA LYS A 43 8.45 7.95 -11.78
C LYS A 43 7.36 8.41 -10.82
N SER A 44 6.39 7.53 -10.50
CA SER A 44 5.32 7.83 -9.55
C SER A 44 5.75 7.68 -8.08
N ILE A 45 6.93 7.06 -7.86
CA ILE A 45 7.47 6.84 -6.52
C ILE A 45 7.84 8.17 -5.86
N GLN A 46 7.46 8.31 -4.59
CA GLN A 46 7.90 9.42 -3.74
C GLN A 46 8.84 8.91 -2.65
N HIS A 47 9.88 9.68 -2.34
CA HIS A 47 10.85 9.34 -1.30
C HIS A 47 10.85 10.43 -0.21
N TYR A 48 10.77 10.01 1.04
CA TYR A 48 10.87 10.87 2.21
C TYR A 48 12.16 10.51 2.95
N PRO A 49 13.21 11.34 2.84
CA PRO A 49 14.48 11.07 3.51
C PRO A 49 14.33 11.00 5.02
N ILE A 50 14.96 10.01 5.65
CA ILE A 50 15.01 9.92 7.11
C ILE A 50 16.29 10.63 7.56
N PRO A 51 16.21 11.73 8.33
CA PRO A 51 17.40 12.47 8.76
C PRO A 51 18.38 11.55 9.49
N ASN A 52 19.69 11.71 9.31
CA ASN A 52 20.70 10.87 9.99
C ASN A 52 20.45 9.35 9.80
N SER A 53 20.02 8.95 8.61
CA SER A 53 19.86 7.55 8.20
C SER A 53 20.16 7.47 6.70
N PRO A 54 20.74 6.35 6.20
CA PRO A 54 20.82 6.12 4.76
C PRO A 54 19.45 5.76 4.14
N LEU A 55 18.47 5.45 4.99
CA LEU A 55 17.16 4.99 4.56
C LEU A 55 16.21 6.15 4.24
N VAL A 56 15.27 5.86 3.37
CA VAL A 56 14.12 6.71 3.06
C VAL A 56 12.83 5.92 3.21
N ILE A 57 11.73 6.62 3.43
CA ILE A 57 10.38 6.04 3.28
C ILE A 57 10.01 6.20 1.81
N ARG A 58 9.76 5.09 1.13
CA ARG A 58 9.40 5.05 -0.29
C ARG A 58 7.92 4.76 -0.43
N ILE A 59 7.17 5.61 -1.13
CA ILE A 59 5.71 5.54 -1.26
C ILE A 59 5.33 5.32 -2.73
N TRP A 60 4.38 4.43 -2.99
CA TRP A 60 3.88 4.12 -4.33
C TRP A 60 2.43 3.65 -4.34
N ASP A 61 1.84 3.63 -5.54
CA ASP A 61 0.43 3.35 -5.76
C ASP A 61 0.13 1.85 -5.93
N SER A 62 0.67 1.26 -7.00
CA SER A 62 0.58 -0.17 -7.38
C SER A 62 -0.77 -0.83 -7.11
N GLY A 63 -1.82 -0.29 -7.72
CA GLY A 63 -3.17 -0.88 -7.72
C GLY A 63 -4.01 -0.53 -6.50
N MET A 64 -3.56 0.41 -5.66
CA MET A 64 -4.25 0.80 -4.44
C MET A 64 -5.20 1.99 -4.62
N GLU A 65 -5.33 2.52 -5.84
CA GLU A 65 -6.15 3.67 -6.21
C GLU A 65 -7.61 3.49 -5.76
N GLN A 66 -8.21 2.35 -6.08
CA GLN A 66 -9.62 2.06 -5.77
C GLN A 66 -9.89 1.99 -4.26
N TYR A 67 -8.86 1.76 -3.45
CA TYR A 67 -8.96 1.72 -2.00
C TYR A 67 -8.63 3.07 -1.35
N GLY A 68 -8.24 4.08 -2.15
CA GLY A 68 -7.80 5.37 -1.63
C GLY A 68 -6.58 5.24 -0.71
N GLN A 69 -5.69 4.29 -0.99
CA GLN A 69 -4.52 3.99 -0.17
C GLN A 69 -3.25 4.06 -1.00
N TYR A 70 -2.12 4.23 -0.34
CA TYR A 70 -0.79 4.03 -0.92
C TYR A 70 -0.07 2.93 -0.15
N CYS A 71 0.83 2.23 -0.84
CA CYS A 71 1.81 1.37 -0.20
C CYS A 71 3.10 2.12 0.09
N PHE A 72 3.83 1.68 1.12
CA PHE A 72 5.16 2.19 1.38
C PHE A 72 6.06 1.17 2.08
N ASP A 73 7.37 1.37 1.96
CA ASP A 73 8.41 0.57 2.61
C ASP A 73 9.61 1.44 3.02
N PHE A 74 10.60 0.80 3.66
CA PHE A 74 11.92 1.39 3.87
C PHE A 74 12.82 1.03 2.70
N PHE A 75 13.58 2.01 2.23
CA PHE A 75 14.41 1.88 1.05
C PHE A 75 15.79 2.48 1.27
N ASP A 76 16.83 1.78 0.86
CA ASP A 76 18.19 2.28 0.84
C ASP A 76 18.48 2.88 -0.54
N LEU A 77 18.54 4.22 -0.62
CA LEU A 77 18.81 4.92 -1.87
C LEU A 77 20.23 4.73 -2.40
N VAL A 78 21.19 4.40 -1.52
CA VAL A 78 22.59 4.23 -1.93
C VAL A 78 22.76 2.90 -2.65
N ASN A 79 22.12 1.85 -2.11
CA ASN A 79 22.20 0.50 -2.65
C ASN A 79 21.07 0.15 -3.62
N ASP A 80 20.07 1.02 -3.77
CA ASP A 80 18.87 0.82 -4.60
C ASP A 80 18.10 -0.46 -4.22
N ILE A 81 17.96 -0.71 -2.92
CA ILE A 81 17.29 -1.91 -2.38
C ILE A 81 16.21 -1.56 -1.36
N ALA A 82 15.12 -2.31 -1.40
CA ALA A 82 14.14 -2.32 -0.32
C ALA A 82 14.72 -3.06 0.89
N VAL A 83 14.43 -2.56 2.08
CA VAL A 83 14.84 -3.18 3.35
C VAL A 83 13.62 -3.33 4.25
N ASN A 84 13.64 -4.35 5.10
CA ASN A 84 12.64 -4.45 6.16
C ASN A 84 12.91 -3.37 7.21
N ALA A 85 11.88 -3.00 7.97
CA ALA A 85 11.99 -2.02 9.02
C ALA A 85 13.05 -2.46 10.05
N PRO A 86 14.01 -1.58 10.41
CA PRO A 86 14.85 -1.81 11.57
C PRO A 86 14.01 -2.01 12.84
N ASP A 87 14.48 -2.84 13.77
CA ASP A 87 13.71 -3.25 14.95
C ASP A 87 13.19 -2.08 15.80
N ASP A 88 13.99 -1.00 15.90
CA ASP A 88 13.66 0.18 16.67
C ASP A 88 12.79 1.20 15.90
N TYR A 89 12.52 0.96 14.62
CA TYR A 89 11.65 1.81 13.82
C TYR A 89 10.19 1.41 14.06
N LYS A 90 9.35 2.41 14.35
CA LYS A 90 7.90 2.24 14.51
C LYS A 90 7.17 3.37 13.79
N ILE A 91 6.12 3.02 13.05
CA ILE A 91 5.25 3.98 12.36
C ILE A 91 3.95 4.12 13.15
N TRP A 92 3.54 5.35 13.41
CA TRP A 92 2.29 5.64 14.11
C TRP A 92 1.40 6.54 13.26
N HIS A 93 0.10 6.40 13.45
CA HIS A 93 -0.85 7.40 12.99
C HIS A 93 -0.79 8.65 13.88
N ILE A 94 -0.78 9.83 13.27
CA ILE A 94 -1.05 11.08 13.99
C ILE A 94 -2.56 11.32 13.92
N PRO A 95 -3.28 11.36 15.06
CA PRO A 95 -4.69 11.69 15.05
C PRO A 95 -4.92 13.10 14.49
N TYR A 96 -5.76 13.21 13.47
CA TYR A 96 -6.16 14.49 12.90
C TYR A 96 -7.68 14.64 12.96
N PRO A 97 -8.23 15.75 13.49
CA PRO A 97 -9.68 15.96 13.56
C PRO A 97 -10.35 15.75 12.20
N GLY A 98 -11.40 14.94 12.17
CA GLY A 98 -12.13 14.60 10.94
C GLY A 98 -11.53 13.45 10.13
N GLN A 99 -10.39 12.88 10.53
CA GLN A 99 -9.81 11.70 9.91
C GLN A 99 -9.89 10.48 10.83
N LEU A 100 -10.49 9.40 10.35
CA LEU A 100 -10.48 8.12 11.07
C LEU A 100 -9.03 7.65 11.20
N THR A 101 -8.57 7.51 12.44
CA THR A 101 -7.21 7.06 12.74
C THR A 101 -7.27 5.84 13.65
N TYR A 102 -6.45 4.84 13.33
CA TYR A 102 -6.31 3.65 14.17
C TYR A 102 -5.36 3.97 15.33
N GLY A 103 -5.75 3.60 16.56
CA GLY A 103 -5.05 4.00 17.78
C GLY A 103 -3.74 3.26 18.06
N GLU A 104 -3.39 2.27 17.24
CA GLU A 104 -2.16 1.49 17.38
C GLU A 104 -1.10 1.92 16.35
N HIS A 105 0.14 1.48 16.57
CA HIS A 105 1.18 1.63 15.55
C HIS A 105 0.76 0.85 14.30
N LEU A 106 1.14 1.39 13.14
CA LEU A 106 0.87 0.72 11.88
C LEU A 106 1.73 -0.55 11.81
N VAL A 107 1.07 -1.68 11.56
CA VAL A 107 1.72 -2.96 11.33
C VAL A 107 1.92 -3.20 9.84
N SER A 108 2.96 -3.96 9.48
CA SER A 108 3.18 -4.37 8.10
C SER A 108 2.10 -5.34 7.64
N TRP A 109 1.92 -5.46 6.32
CA TRP A 109 1.00 -6.43 5.73
C TRP A 109 1.35 -7.85 6.15
N GLU A 110 2.63 -8.16 6.20
CA GLU A 110 3.13 -9.46 6.61
C GLU A 110 2.74 -9.78 8.05
N ALA A 111 2.93 -8.84 8.99
CA ALA A 111 2.51 -9.00 10.37
C ALA A 111 0.98 -9.15 10.49
N ALA A 112 0.21 -8.33 9.76
CA ALA A 112 -1.26 -8.41 9.73
C ALA A 112 -1.78 -9.74 9.14
N MET A 113 -1.03 -10.35 8.22
CA MET A 113 -1.32 -11.67 7.64
C MET A 113 -0.70 -12.83 8.44
N HIS A 114 -0.12 -12.55 9.62
CA HIS A 114 0.52 -13.53 10.49
C HIS A 114 1.70 -14.28 9.83
N VAL A 115 2.41 -13.61 8.93
CA VAL A 115 3.68 -14.10 8.38
C VAL A 115 4.75 -13.97 9.46
N THR A 116 5.37 -15.09 9.83
CA THR A 116 6.35 -15.14 10.94
C THR A 116 7.77 -14.79 10.52
N THR A 117 8.08 -14.91 9.23
CA THR A 117 9.40 -14.59 8.68
C THR A 117 9.20 -13.83 7.39
N VAL A 118 9.49 -12.54 7.43
CA VAL A 118 9.41 -11.67 6.27
C VAL A 118 10.72 -11.76 5.51
N PRO A 119 10.72 -12.16 4.22
CA PRO A 119 11.94 -12.14 3.42
C PRO A 119 12.56 -10.74 3.39
N VAL A 120 13.87 -10.67 3.21
CA VAL A 120 14.60 -9.39 3.22
C VAL A 120 14.06 -8.48 2.13
N GLY A 121 13.68 -7.27 2.52
CA GLY A 121 13.22 -6.24 1.61
C GLY A 121 11.81 -6.49 1.07
N GLU A 122 11.03 -7.42 1.64
CA GLU A 122 9.64 -7.68 1.23
C GLU A 122 8.61 -6.98 2.11
N GLU A 123 9.00 -6.53 3.31
CA GLU A 123 8.08 -5.83 4.22
C GLU A 123 7.50 -4.58 3.57
N LYS A 124 6.19 -4.38 3.78
CA LYS A 124 5.47 -3.20 3.30
C LYS A 124 4.28 -2.87 4.18
N TYR A 125 3.86 -1.61 4.06
CA TYR A 125 2.75 -1.02 4.77
C TYR A 125 1.76 -0.42 3.78
N SER A 126 0.55 -0.12 4.25
CA SER A 126 -0.40 0.71 3.49
C SER A 126 -1.08 1.71 4.40
N ALA A 127 -1.35 2.90 3.87
CA ALA A 127 -2.10 3.92 4.60
C ALA A 127 -3.02 4.70 3.64
N GLN A 128 -4.10 5.26 4.21
CA GLN A 128 -5.06 6.05 3.45
C GLN A 128 -4.42 7.32 2.92
N GLU A 129 -4.83 7.74 1.72
CA GLU A 129 -4.51 9.06 1.14
C GLU A 129 -4.67 10.17 2.18
N GLY A 130 -3.71 11.09 2.23
CA GLY A 130 -3.75 12.25 3.12
C GLY A 130 -3.45 11.99 4.58
N SER A 131 -3.31 10.72 5.00
CA SER A 131 -2.95 10.35 6.38
C SER A 131 -1.64 10.97 6.81
N TRP A 132 -1.63 11.53 8.02
CA TRP A 132 -0.42 11.92 8.70
C TRP A 132 0.13 10.74 9.51
N LEU A 133 1.39 10.41 9.26
CA LEU A 133 2.12 9.36 9.94
C LEU A 133 3.36 9.94 10.62
N VAL A 134 3.85 9.24 11.63
CA VAL A 134 5.12 9.58 12.28
C VAL A 134 5.98 8.33 12.42
N LEU A 135 7.23 8.45 11.98
CA LEU A 135 8.28 7.49 12.27
C LEU A 135 8.96 7.87 13.59
N THR A 136 8.98 6.94 14.53
CA THR A 136 9.77 7.02 15.76
C THR A 136 10.88 5.98 15.73
N ARG A 137 12.05 6.32 16.28
CA ARG A 137 13.21 5.43 16.42
C ARG A 137 14.06 5.85 17.61
N SER A 138 14.95 4.97 18.08
CA SER A 138 15.71 5.22 19.30
C SER A 138 16.62 6.43 19.15
N ASN A 139 16.65 7.29 20.17
CA ASN A 139 17.52 8.47 20.24
C ASN A 139 17.40 9.48 19.08
N ALA A 140 16.27 9.50 18.36
CA ALA A 140 16.03 10.45 17.29
C ALA A 140 14.71 11.20 17.48
N THR A 141 14.65 12.41 16.94
CA THR A 141 13.40 13.18 16.86
C THR A 141 12.39 12.44 15.97
N PRO A 142 11.11 12.35 16.37
CA PRO A 142 10.06 11.78 15.53
C PRO A 142 9.96 12.51 14.18
N LEU A 143 9.84 11.76 13.09
CA LEU A 143 9.73 12.26 11.73
C LEU A 143 8.28 12.15 11.26
N GLY A 144 7.58 13.28 11.14
CA GLY A 144 6.26 13.34 10.54
C GLY A 144 6.34 13.34 9.01
N PHE A 145 5.44 12.59 8.36
CA PHE A 145 5.26 12.61 6.91
C PHE A 145 3.79 12.37 6.56
N GLN A 146 3.41 12.78 5.35
CA GLN A 146 2.02 12.67 4.89
C GLN A 146 1.94 11.74 3.68
N ILE A 147 0.95 10.85 3.68
CA ILE A 147 0.60 10.07 2.49
C ILE A 147 0.04 11.01 1.42
N PRO A 148 0.54 10.95 0.17
CA PRO A 148 0.12 11.88 -0.88
C PRO A 148 -1.38 11.79 -1.19
N PHE A 149 -1.91 12.90 -1.71
CA PHE A 149 -3.23 12.93 -2.33
C PHE A 149 -3.10 12.65 -3.83
N ARG A 150 -3.98 11.81 -4.35
CA ARG A 150 -4.15 11.68 -5.80
C ARG A 150 -4.85 12.94 -6.32
N PRO A 151 -4.44 13.48 -7.48
CA PRO A 151 -5.25 14.48 -8.18
C PRO A 151 -6.62 13.89 -8.50
N ARG A 152 -7.67 14.37 -7.82
CA ARG A 152 -9.04 13.97 -8.14
C ARG A 152 -9.62 15.01 -9.09
N SER A 153 -10.06 14.57 -10.26
CA SER A 153 -11.03 15.34 -11.03
C SER A 153 -12.31 15.36 -10.20
N MET A 154 -12.60 16.47 -9.52
CA MET A 154 -13.87 16.61 -8.82
C MET A 154 -14.97 16.41 -9.86
N VAL A 155 -15.73 15.32 -9.73
CA VAL A 155 -17.03 15.22 -10.39
C VAL A 155 -17.80 16.44 -9.91
N ARG A 156 -18.45 17.18 -10.82
CA ARG A 156 -19.28 18.33 -10.45
C ARG A 156 -20.36 17.82 -9.49
N MET A 157 -20.20 18.10 -8.21
CA MET A 157 -21.14 17.73 -7.16
C MET A 157 -21.84 19.00 -6.68
N ASP A 158 -23.15 18.92 -6.52
CA ASP A 158 -23.91 19.91 -5.78
C ASP A 158 -23.80 19.54 -4.30
N PHE A 159 -23.20 20.41 -3.50
CA PHE A 159 -23.10 20.22 -2.06
C PHE A 159 -24.41 20.67 -1.41
N ALA A 160 -24.91 19.89 -0.45
CA ALA A 160 -26.02 20.31 0.37
C ALA A 160 -25.53 21.40 1.33
N GLU A 161 -26.22 22.54 1.35
CA GLU A 161 -25.93 23.63 2.27
C GLU A 161 -26.61 23.37 3.62
N PRO A 162 -25.92 23.58 4.75
CA PRO A 162 -26.54 23.48 6.06
C PRO A 162 -27.56 24.61 6.23
N HIS A 163 -28.83 24.26 6.43
CA HIS A 163 -29.83 25.23 6.89
C HIS A 163 -29.81 25.32 8.41
N ALA A 164 -29.79 26.55 8.94
CA ALA A 164 -29.96 26.76 10.37
C ALA A 164 -31.31 26.19 10.82
N ALA A 165 -31.35 25.60 12.02
CA ALA A 165 -32.60 25.13 12.62
C ALA A 165 -33.58 26.31 12.71
N ILE A 166 -34.82 26.10 12.22
CA ILE A 166 -35.90 27.07 12.37
C ILE A 166 -36.27 27.09 13.87
N PRO A 167 -36.29 28.26 14.52
CA PRO A 167 -36.55 28.40 15.95
C PRO A 167 -37.95 27.95 16.36
#